data_AF-A0A8B7V366-F1
#
_entry.id   AF-A0A8B7V366-F1
#
_cell.length_a   1.000
_cell.length_b   1.000
_cell.length_c   1.000
_cell.angle_alpha   90.00
_cell.angle_beta   90.00
_cell.angle_gamma   90.00
#
_symmetry.space_group_name_H-M   'P 1'
#
loop_
_entity.id
_entity.type
_entity.pdbx_description
1 polymer ?
#
loop_
_entity_poly.entity_id
_entity_poly.type
_entity_poly.pdbx_seq_one_letter_code
_entity_poly.pdbx_strand_id
1 'polypeptide(L)'
;MEEDLFQLRQLPVVKFRRTGESARSEDETASGDHEVQIEGVRVGLEAVELDDGAAVPKEFANPTDDTFMVEDAVEAIGFGKFQWKLSVLTGLAWMADAMEMMILSILAPQLHCEWRLPSWQVALLTSVVFVGMVSSSTLWGNISDQYGRRTGLRISVLWTLYYGILSAFAPVYSWILVLRGLVGFGIGGVPQSVTLYAEFLPMKARAKCILLIEVFWAIGTVFEVVLAVFVMPSLGWRWLLILSAVPLLLFAVLCFWLPESARYDVLSGNQEKAIATLKRIATENGAPMPLGKLIISRQEDRGKIRDLFTPHFRWTTLLLWFIWFCNAFSYYGLVLLTTELFQAGDVCGISSRTKAIEAKCSLACEYLSEEDYMDLLWTTLSEFPGEEPVPGEAGP
;
A
#
# COMPACT_ATOMS: atom_id res chain seq x y z
N MET A 1 -15.55 -43.36 -3.54
CA MET A 1 -14.76 -42.18 -3.99
C MET A 1 -14.88 -42.05 -5.50
N GLU A 2 -16.10 -42.17 -6.03
CA GLU A 2 -16.39 -42.13 -7.48
C GLU A 2 -17.58 -41.22 -7.81
N GLU A 3 -18.23 -40.63 -6.80
CA GLU A 3 -19.36 -39.70 -6.99
C GLU A 3 -18.94 -38.22 -6.99
N ASP A 4 -17.72 -37.88 -6.56
CA ASP A 4 -17.22 -36.49 -6.55
C ASP A 4 -16.58 -36.04 -7.89
N LEU A 5 -16.45 -36.95 -8.86
CA LEU A 5 -15.82 -36.64 -10.15
C LEU A 5 -16.80 -36.00 -11.16
N PHE A 6 -18.10 -35.98 -10.87
CA PHE A 6 -19.15 -35.61 -11.84
C PHE A 6 -19.64 -34.15 -11.76
N GLN A 7 -19.05 -33.32 -10.89
CA GLN A 7 -19.41 -31.90 -10.74
C GLN A 7 -18.44 -30.92 -11.45
N LEU A 8 -17.43 -31.41 -12.17
CA LEU A 8 -16.41 -30.57 -12.84
C LEU A 8 -16.78 -30.10 -14.25
N ARG A 9 -18.06 -30.07 -14.62
CA ARG A 9 -18.49 -29.53 -15.91
C ARG A 9 -19.12 -28.16 -15.73
N GLN A 10 -18.57 -27.18 -16.45
CA GLN A 10 -19.06 -25.82 -16.71
C GLN A 10 -18.37 -24.67 -15.96
N LEU A 11 -17.05 -24.56 -16.10
CA LEU A 11 -16.41 -23.23 -16.13
C LEU A 11 -15.80 -23.01 -17.52
N PRO A 12 -16.00 -21.85 -18.16
CA PRO A 12 -15.45 -21.55 -19.48
C PRO A 12 -13.91 -21.51 -19.40
N VAL A 13 -13.24 -22.15 -20.34
CA VAL A 13 -11.78 -22.41 -20.32
C VAL A 13 -11.07 -21.40 -21.22
N VAL A 14 -9.97 -20.81 -20.73
CA VAL A 14 -9.07 -19.98 -21.55
C VAL A 14 -7.71 -20.67 -21.64
N LYS A 15 -7.25 -20.94 -22.87
CA LYS A 15 -5.98 -21.59 -23.16
C LYS A 15 -4.92 -20.51 -23.43
N PHE A 16 -3.83 -20.48 -22.65
CA PHE A 16 -2.72 -19.57 -22.89
C PHE A 16 -1.65 -20.23 -23.78
N ARG A 17 -1.07 -19.44 -24.69
CA ARG A 17 0.01 -19.84 -25.61
C ARG A 17 1.36 -19.59 -24.95
N ARG A 18 2.32 -20.51 -25.13
CA ARG A 18 3.73 -20.40 -24.66
C ARG A 18 4.33 -19.01 -24.95
N THR A 19 4.68 -18.27 -23.91
CA THR A 19 5.66 -17.17 -23.97
C THR A 19 6.93 -17.60 -23.25
N GLY A 20 7.81 -18.25 -24.00
CA GLY A 20 9.04 -18.85 -23.49
C GLY A 20 10.08 -19.05 -24.58
N GLU A 21 10.23 -18.08 -25.49
CA GLU A 21 11.45 -17.93 -26.29
C GLU A 21 11.87 -16.46 -26.22
N SER A 22 12.88 -16.23 -25.39
CA SER A 22 13.66 -15.00 -25.39
C SER A 22 14.46 -14.97 -26.69
N ALA A 23 14.07 -14.12 -27.64
CA ALA A 23 14.97 -13.70 -28.70
C ALA A 23 15.82 -12.53 -28.18
N ARG A 24 16.95 -12.87 -27.57
CA ARG A 24 18.13 -11.99 -27.50
C ARG A 24 19.36 -12.83 -27.85
N SER A 25 19.80 -12.69 -29.10
CA SER A 25 21.19 -12.81 -29.50
C SER A 25 21.46 -11.78 -30.59
N GLU A 26 22.55 -11.07 -30.42
CA GLU A 26 23.02 -9.90 -31.17
C GLU A 26 23.66 -10.27 -32.53
N ASP A 27 23.88 -9.22 -33.32
CA ASP A 27 24.75 -9.08 -34.51
C ASP A 27 24.34 -9.74 -35.83
N GLU A 28 23.88 -8.90 -36.77
CA GLU A 28 24.58 -8.72 -38.06
C GLU A 28 24.21 -7.37 -38.72
N THR A 29 25.27 -6.65 -39.09
CA THR A 29 25.28 -5.41 -39.87
C THR A 29 24.87 -5.61 -41.33
N ALA A 30 24.39 -4.51 -41.94
CA ALA A 30 24.41 -4.17 -43.38
C ALA A 30 23.10 -4.29 -44.17
N SER A 31 22.62 -3.11 -44.60
CA SER A 31 22.20 -2.75 -45.97
C SER A 31 21.46 -3.78 -46.84
N GLY A 32 20.26 -3.43 -47.29
CA GLY A 32 19.71 -3.94 -48.54
C GLY A 32 18.20 -4.08 -48.56
N ASP A 33 17.58 -3.42 -49.52
CA ASP A 33 16.17 -3.46 -49.88
C ASP A 33 15.59 -4.88 -49.96
N HIS A 34 14.33 -5.05 -49.57
CA HIS A 34 13.33 -5.77 -50.37
C HIS A 34 11.90 -5.54 -49.85
N GLU A 35 11.16 -4.68 -50.57
CA GLU A 35 9.71 -4.79 -50.71
C GLU A 35 9.36 -6.13 -51.36
N VAL A 36 8.36 -6.85 -50.83
CA VAL A 36 7.43 -7.64 -51.66
C VAL A 36 6.01 -7.59 -51.08
N GLN A 37 5.20 -6.76 -51.72
CA GLN A 37 3.79 -6.90 -52.10
C GLN A 37 2.93 -8.01 -51.45
N ILE A 38 1.81 -7.57 -50.88
CA ILE A 38 0.61 -8.37 -50.56
C ILE A 38 -0.30 -8.37 -51.79
N GLU A 39 -0.50 -9.53 -52.43
CA GLU A 39 -1.64 -9.75 -53.34
C GLU A 39 -2.25 -11.16 -53.19
N GLY A 40 -3.58 -11.13 -53.02
CA GLY A 40 -4.60 -12.19 -53.03
C GLY A 40 -4.22 -13.66 -53.24
N VAL A 41 -4.53 -14.48 -52.22
CA VAL A 41 -5.06 -15.84 -52.43
C VAL A 41 -6.16 -16.11 -51.39
N ARG A 42 -7.41 -16.23 -51.85
CA ARG A 42 -8.48 -16.92 -51.11
C ARG A 42 -8.22 -18.42 -51.22
N VAL A 43 -8.02 -19.11 -50.10
CA VAL A 43 -8.12 -20.58 -50.06
C VAL A 43 -9.25 -20.95 -49.11
N GLY A 44 -10.22 -21.70 -49.64
CA GLY A 44 -11.39 -22.16 -48.93
C GLY A 44 -11.03 -23.19 -47.86
N LEU A 45 -11.77 -23.15 -46.75
CA LEU A 45 -11.80 -24.25 -45.78
C LEU A 45 -12.54 -25.42 -46.43
N GLU A 46 -11.80 -26.43 -46.88
CA GLU A 46 -12.36 -27.77 -47.06
C GLU A 46 -12.38 -28.49 -45.72
N ALA A 47 -13.56 -28.95 -45.31
CA ALA A 47 -13.70 -29.90 -44.22
C ALA A 47 -13.21 -31.25 -44.72
N VAL A 48 -12.09 -31.74 -44.18
CA VAL A 48 -11.63 -33.11 -44.42
C VAL A 48 -12.36 -34.00 -43.42
N GLU A 49 -13.30 -34.82 -43.92
CA GLU A 49 -13.87 -35.93 -43.15
C GLU A 49 -12.75 -36.97 -42.91
N LEU A 50 -12.47 -37.25 -41.65
CA LEU A 50 -11.53 -38.29 -41.24
C LEU A 50 -12.22 -39.65 -41.39
N ASP A 51 -11.59 -40.56 -42.15
CA ASP A 51 -12.02 -41.94 -42.30
C ASP A 51 -11.95 -42.70 -40.95
N ASP A 52 -12.95 -43.53 -40.69
CA ASP A 52 -13.12 -44.26 -39.43
C ASP A 52 -11.92 -45.21 -39.19
N GLY A 53 -11.00 -44.80 -38.32
CA GLY A 53 -9.88 -45.62 -37.86
C GLY A 53 -8.47 -45.08 -38.13
N ALA A 54 -8.32 -43.86 -38.66
CA ALA A 54 -7.00 -43.25 -38.82
C ALA A 54 -6.36 -42.89 -37.45
N ALA A 55 -5.15 -43.37 -37.20
CA ALA A 55 -4.40 -43.05 -35.98
C ALA A 55 -4.10 -41.55 -35.91
N VAL A 56 -4.57 -40.91 -34.82
CA VAL A 56 -4.30 -39.50 -34.53
C VAL A 56 -2.78 -39.25 -34.54
N PRO A 57 -2.29 -38.26 -35.30
CA PRO A 57 -0.88 -37.89 -35.30
C PRO A 57 -0.40 -37.64 -33.85
N LYS A 58 0.71 -38.27 -33.46
CA LYS A 58 1.27 -38.23 -32.10
C LYS A 58 1.59 -36.83 -31.56
N GLU A 59 1.50 -35.78 -32.39
CA GLU A 59 1.59 -34.38 -31.94
C GLU A 59 0.36 -33.87 -31.18
N PHE A 60 -0.79 -34.54 -31.29
CA PHE A 60 -2.04 -34.13 -30.61
C PHE A 60 -2.36 -34.96 -29.36
N ALA A 61 -1.47 -35.86 -28.94
CA ALA A 61 -1.68 -36.80 -27.83
C ALA A 61 -0.81 -36.50 -26.60
N ASN A 62 -0.59 -35.22 -26.24
CA ASN A 62 0.12 -34.88 -25.00
C ASN A 62 -0.68 -33.86 -24.14
N PRO A 63 -1.52 -34.32 -23.19
CA PRO A 63 -2.36 -33.45 -22.37
C PRO A 63 -1.66 -32.78 -21.15
N THR A 64 -0.32 -32.73 -21.04
CA THR A 64 0.32 -32.52 -19.71
C THR A 64 1.56 -31.61 -19.62
N ASP A 65 1.85 -30.76 -20.61
CA ASP A 65 3.07 -29.90 -20.57
C ASP A 65 2.79 -28.38 -20.55
N ASP A 66 1.52 -27.98 -20.41
CA ASP A 66 1.18 -26.59 -20.19
C ASP A 66 1.76 -26.15 -18.84
N THR A 67 2.37 -24.98 -18.82
CA THR A 67 3.00 -24.41 -17.63
C THR A 67 2.61 -22.94 -17.53
N PHE A 68 2.46 -22.45 -16.30
CA PHE A 68 2.06 -21.06 -16.04
C PHE A 68 2.78 -20.50 -14.83
N MET A 69 2.95 -19.17 -14.80
CA MET A 69 3.49 -18.44 -13.65
C MET A 69 2.37 -17.86 -12.78
N VAL A 70 2.70 -17.41 -11.57
CA VAL A 70 1.74 -16.78 -10.65
C VAL A 70 1.09 -15.57 -11.29
N GLU A 71 1.88 -14.76 -12.00
CA GLU A 71 1.44 -13.57 -12.70
C GLU A 71 0.41 -13.90 -13.80
N ASP A 72 0.67 -14.95 -14.58
CA ASP A 72 -0.26 -15.43 -15.61
C ASP A 72 -1.57 -15.92 -15.00
N ALA A 73 -1.50 -16.60 -13.85
CA ALA A 73 -2.68 -17.06 -13.13
C ALA A 73 -3.52 -15.91 -12.59
N VAL A 74 -2.88 -14.89 -12.00
CA VAL A 74 -3.59 -13.69 -11.50
C VAL A 74 -4.23 -12.91 -12.66
N GLU A 75 -3.57 -12.81 -13.80
CA GLU A 75 -4.12 -12.17 -15.00
C GLU A 75 -5.30 -12.97 -15.59
N ALA A 76 -5.21 -14.30 -15.62
CA ALA A 76 -6.26 -15.19 -16.10
C ALA A 76 -7.51 -15.20 -15.19
N ILE A 77 -7.30 -15.22 -13.87
CA ILE A 77 -8.39 -15.19 -12.87
C ILE A 77 -9.08 -13.82 -12.87
N GLY A 78 -8.32 -12.75 -13.12
CA GLY A 78 -8.83 -11.39 -13.21
C GLY A 78 -9.25 -10.80 -11.87
N PHE A 79 -9.87 -9.62 -11.94
CA PHE A 79 -10.33 -8.86 -10.78
C PHE A 79 -11.78 -9.22 -10.41
N GLY A 80 -12.03 -9.51 -9.14
CA GLY A 80 -13.35 -9.90 -8.65
C GLY A 80 -13.56 -9.62 -7.16
N LYS A 81 -14.45 -10.40 -6.54
CA LYS A 81 -14.87 -10.22 -5.13
C LYS A 81 -13.71 -10.37 -4.15
N PHE A 82 -12.78 -11.27 -4.45
CA PHE A 82 -11.61 -11.48 -3.60
C PHE A 82 -10.75 -10.22 -3.49
N GLN A 83 -10.45 -9.57 -4.62
CA GLN A 83 -9.64 -8.36 -4.64
C GLN A 83 -10.33 -7.19 -3.96
N TRP A 84 -11.66 -7.06 -4.09
CA TRP A 84 -12.42 -6.06 -3.32
C TRP A 84 -12.33 -6.27 -1.80
N LYS A 85 -12.51 -7.51 -1.32
CA LYS A 85 -12.35 -7.83 0.11
C LYS A 85 -10.93 -7.54 0.59
N LEU A 86 -9.94 -7.90 -0.21
CA LEU A 86 -8.54 -7.64 0.09
C LEU A 86 -8.26 -6.13 0.14
N SER A 87 -8.80 -5.36 -0.81
CA SER A 87 -8.71 -3.90 -0.88
C SER A 87 -9.24 -3.24 0.39
N VAL A 88 -10.43 -3.64 0.85
CA VAL A 88 -11.00 -3.11 2.11
C VAL A 88 -10.11 -3.45 3.29
N LEU A 89 -9.57 -4.67 3.36
CA LEU A 89 -8.71 -5.10 4.46
C LEU A 89 -7.37 -4.36 4.47
N THR A 90 -6.67 -4.26 3.34
CA THR A 90 -5.41 -3.51 3.25
C THR A 90 -5.63 -2.00 3.35
N GLY A 91 -6.77 -1.52 2.85
CA GLY A 91 -7.22 -0.13 2.97
C GLY A 91 -7.49 0.28 4.42
N LEU A 92 -8.03 -0.60 5.26
CA LEU A 92 -8.16 -0.34 6.71
C LEU A 92 -6.81 -0.13 7.39
N ALA A 93 -5.77 -0.88 6.99
CA ALA A 93 -4.41 -0.65 7.50
C ALA A 93 -3.83 0.68 7.02
N TRP A 94 -4.09 1.06 5.76
CA TRP A 94 -3.66 2.33 5.18
C TRP A 94 -4.38 3.53 5.82
N MET A 95 -5.69 3.41 6.04
CA MET A 95 -6.51 4.38 6.76
C MET A 95 -6.02 4.57 8.20
N ALA A 96 -5.72 3.48 8.90
CA ALA A 96 -5.18 3.54 10.25
C ALA A 96 -3.83 4.27 10.31
N ASP A 97 -2.97 4.05 9.32
CA ASP A 97 -1.69 4.74 9.20
C ASP A 97 -1.87 6.25 9.00
N ALA A 98 -2.79 6.63 8.11
CA ALA A 98 -3.15 8.02 7.88
C ALA A 98 -3.67 8.70 9.16
N MET A 99 -4.50 8.01 9.95
CA MET A 99 -4.97 8.50 11.25
C MET A 99 -3.83 8.69 12.25
N GLU A 100 -2.91 7.73 12.37
CA GLU A 100 -1.74 7.86 13.26
C GLU A 100 -0.76 8.95 12.82
N MET A 101 -0.73 9.30 11.53
CA MET A 101 0.04 10.45 11.05
C MET A 101 -0.68 11.78 11.33
N MET A 102 -2.00 11.83 11.10
CA MET A 102 -2.81 13.02 11.33
C MET A 102 -2.92 13.36 12.82
N ILE A 103 -3.08 12.38 13.71
CA ILE A 103 -3.18 12.63 15.15
C ILE A 103 -1.96 13.35 15.72
N LEU A 104 -0.78 13.26 15.07
CA LEU A 104 0.42 13.99 15.52
C LEU A 104 0.27 15.50 15.42
N SER A 105 -0.42 16.01 14.39
CA SER A 105 -0.65 17.44 14.20
C SER A 105 -1.63 18.01 15.24
N ILE A 106 -2.55 17.17 15.73
CA ILE A 106 -3.54 17.51 16.77
C ILE A 106 -2.97 17.33 18.18
N LEU A 107 -2.20 16.26 18.40
CA LEU A 107 -1.66 15.88 19.71
C LEU A 107 -0.51 16.79 20.16
N ALA A 108 0.36 17.20 19.24
CA ALA A 108 1.50 18.07 19.52
C ALA A 108 1.10 19.40 20.23
N PRO A 109 0.18 20.21 19.67
CA PRO A 109 -0.27 21.45 20.31
C PRO A 109 -1.03 21.22 21.62
N GLN A 110 -1.83 20.15 21.72
CA GLN A 110 -2.53 19.82 22.95
C GLN A 110 -1.56 19.55 24.11
N LEU A 111 -0.52 18.74 23.87
CA LEU A 111 0.47 18.39 24.89
C LEU A 111 1.40 19.55 25.22
N HIS A 112 1.66 20.43 24.25
CA HIS A 112 2.36 21.69 24.48
C HIS A 112 1.68 22.48 25.61
N CYS A 113 0.36 22.61 25.55
CA CYS A 113 -0.43 23.31 26.57
C CYS A 113 -0.55 22.57 27.90
N GLU A 114 -0.90 21.28 27.87
CA GLU A 114 -1.13 20.46 29.07
C GLU A 114 0.13 20.38 29.95
N TRP A 115 1.30 20.20 29.33
CA TRP A 115 2.57 19.99 30.04
C TRP A 115 3.54 21.17 29.95
N ARG A 116 3.13 22.29 29.32
CA ARG A 116 3.95 23.50 29.13
C ARG A 116 5.32 23.18 28.54
N LEU A 117 5.30 22.38 27.47
CA LEU A 117 6.52 21.90 26.83
C LEU A 117 7.21 23.05 26.06
N PRO A 118 8.54 23.10 25.99
CA PRO A 118 9.24 23.98 25.07
C PRO A 118 9.07 23.49 23.62
N SER A 119 9.14 24.40 22.63
CA SER A 119 8.91 24.10 21.22
C SER A 119 9.77 22.94 20.66
N TRP A 120 11.01 22.78 21.13
CA TRP A 120 11.87 21.68 20.71
C TRP A 120 11.37 20.30 21.20
N GLN A 121 10.66 20.22 22.34
CA GLN A 121 10.05 18.99 22.82
C GLN A 121 8.80 18.64 22.01
N VAL A 122 8.03 19.63 21.58
CA VAL A 122 6.89 19.45 20.67
C VAL A 122 7.38 18.91 19.33
N ALA A 123 8.41 19.54 18.75
CA ALA A 123 9.04 19.07 17.51
C ALA A 123 9.65 17.66 17.66
N LEU A 124 10.23 17.35 18.83
CA LEU A 124 10.78 16.02 19.09
C LEU A 124 9.70 14.93 19.16
N LEU A 125 8.49 15.27 19.63
CA LEU A 125 7.37 14.35 19.72
C LEU A 125 6.90 13.85 18.35
N THR A 126 6.87 14.72 17.35
CA THR A 126 6.54 14.33 15.97
C THR A 126 7.74 13.67 15.29
N SER A 127 8.94 14.22 15.48
CA SER A 127 10.17 13.71 14.88
C SER A 127 10.50 12.26 15.27
N VAL A 128 10.25 11.87 16.54
CA VAL A 128 10.56 10.52 17.01
C VAL A 128 9.76 9.43 16.28
N VAL A 129 8.54 9.76 15.81
CA VAL A 129 7.71 8.85 15.02
C VAL A 129 8.39 8.55 13.68
N PHE A 130 8.85 9.60 12.98
CA PHE A 130 9.60 9.44 11.72
C PHE A 130 10.93 8.72 11.92
N VAL A 131 11.64 8.98 13.03
CA VAL A 131 12.86 8.23 13.38
C VAL A 131 12.54 6.75 13.57
N GLY A 132 11.45 6.44 14.27
CA GLY A 132 10.92 5.08 14.42
C GLY A 132 10.66 4.43 13.06
N MET A 133 9.94 5.12 12.17
CA MET A 133 9.59 4.65 10.83
C MET A 133 10.82 4.37 9.97
N VAL A 134 11.79 5.28 9.95
CA VAL A 134 13.05 5.09 9.21
C VAL A 134 13.80 3.87 9.74
N SER A 135 13.93 3.76 11.06
CA SER A 135 14.65 2.66 11.70
C SER A 135 14.02 1.28 11.45
N SER A 136 12.69 1.23 11.29
CA SER A 136 11.95 -0.01 11.15
C SER A 136 11.71 -0.43 9.70
N SER A 137 11.68 0.50 8.75
CA SER A 137 11.38 0.23 7.33
C SER A 137 12.17 -0.94 6.73
N THR A 138 13.48 -0.99 7.01
CA THR A 138 14.37 -2.04 6.51
C THR A 138 14.12 -3.37 7.24
N LEU A 139 13.79 -3.31 8.53
CA LEU A 139 13.48 -4.49 9.34
C LEU A 139 12.18 -5.14 8.88
N TRP A 140 11.11 -4.36 8.69
CA TRP A 140 9.84 -4.87 8.18
C TRP A 140 9.92 -5.39 6.75
N GLY A 141 10.73 -4.75 5.89
CA GLY A 141 11.03 -5.27 4.55
C GLY A 141 11.64 -6.67 4.62
N ASN A 142 12.70 -6.84 5.42
CA ASN A 142 13.36 -8.14 5.59
C ASN A 142 12.45 -9.20 6.23
N ILE A 143 11.69 -8.83 7.28
CA ILE A 143 10.72 -9.73 7.92
C ILE A 143 9.67 -10.19 6.89
N SER A 144 9.17 -9.26 6.08
CA SER A 144 8.17 -9.54 5.06
C SER A 144 8.70 -10.44 3.94
N ASP A 145 9.96 -10.28 3.55
CA ASP A 145 10.59 -11.10 2.52
C ASP A 145 10.96 -12.50 3.04
N GLN A 146 11.26 -12.63 4.34
CA GLN A 146 11.68 -13.89 4.96
C GLN A 146 10.52 -14.73 5.49
N TYR A 147 9.52 -14.10 6.12
CA TYR A 147 8.41 -14.77 6.82
C TYR A 147 7.05 -14.55 6.16
N GLY A 148 7.00 -13.76 5.08
CA GLY A 148 5.80 -13.49 4.31
C GLY A 148 5.19 -12.12 4.60
N ARG A 149 4.51 -11.59 3.59
CA ARG A 149 3.91 -10.25 3.57
C ARG A 149 2.75 -10.15 4.56
N ARG A 150 1.94 -11.20 4.67
CA ARG A 150 0.86 -11.29 5.66
C ARG A 150 1.40 -11.23 7.08
N THR A 151 2.47 -11.98 7.37
CA THR A 151 3.08 -12.04 8.70
C THR A 151 3.66 -10.69 9.09
N GLY A 152 4.44 -10.06 8.20
CA GLY A 152 5.01 -8.73 8.42
C GLY A 152 3.93 -7.69 8.74
N LEU A 153 2.90 -7.59 7.89
CA LEU A 153 1.80 -6.63 8.07
C LEU A 153 1.00 -6.89 9.36
N ARG A 154 0.72 -8.14 9.71
CA ARG A 154 0.00 -8.47 10.93
C ARG A 154 0.78 -8.02 12.17
N ILE A 155 2.08 -8.35 12.23
CA ILE A 155 2.90 -8.01 13.40
C ILE A 155 3.05 -6.50 13.52
N SER A 156 3.27 -5.79 12.40
CA SER A 156 3.42 -4.33 12.43
C SER A 156 2.14 -3.63 12.89
N VAL A 157 0.96 -4.06 12.41
CA VAL A 157 -0.32 -3.48 12.84
C VAL A 157 -0.61 -3.77 14.31
N LEU A 158 -0.38 -5.00 14.79
CA LEU A 158 -0.56 -5.34 16.21
C LEU A 158 0.40 -4.56 17.12
N TRP A 159 1.63 -4.31 16.64
CA TRP A 159 2.61 -3.48 17.31
C TRP A 159 2.12 -2.03 17.44
N THR A 160 1.70 -1.42 16.33
CA THR A 160 1.14 -0.06 16.30
C THR A 160 -0.08 0.04 17.22
N LEU A 161 -1.01 -0.93 17.14
CA LEU A 161 -2.21 -0.98 17.98
C LEU A 161 -1.87 -0.98 19.49
N TYR A 162 -0.93 -1.84 19.89
CA TYR A 162 -0.54 -1.97 21.29
C TYR A 162 0.08 -0.68 21.84
N TYR A 163 1.08 -0.13 21.16
CA TYR A 163 1.76 1.09 21.61
C TYR A 163 0.91 2.36 21.42
N GLY A 164 0.02 2.37 20.43
CA GLY A 164 -0.96 3.41 20.18
C GLY A 164 -1.90 3.59 21.37
N ILE A 165 -2.56 2.50 21.78
CA ILE A 165 -3.44 2.48 22.96
C ILE A 165 -2.65 2.73 24.25
N LEU A 166 -1.46 2.14 24.40
CA LEU A 166 -0.64 2.33 25.61
C LEU A 166 -0.24 3.80 25.82
N SER A 167 -0.16 4.58 24.75
CA SER A 167 0.16 6.01 24.83
C SER A 167 -0.94 6.87 25.43
N ALA A 168 -2.20 6.43 25.37
CA ALA A 168 -3.30 7.11 26.05
C ALA A 168 -3.12 7.13 27.58
N PHE A 169 -2.40 6.16 28.11
CA PHE A 169 -2.12 6.03 29.54
C PHE A 169 -0.84 6.75 29.97
N ALA A 170 -0.23 7.56 29.09
CA ALA A 170 1.01 8.26 29.42
C ALA A 170 0.81 9.28 30.55
N PRO A 171 1.56 9.15 31.67
CA PRO A 171 1.50 10.10 32.78
C PRO A 171 2.46 11.28 32.60
N VAL A 172 3.52 11.11 31.80
CA VAL A 172 4.60 12.10 31.61
C VAL A 172 5.10 12.14 30.17
N TYR A 173 5.74 13.24 29.79
CA TYR A 173 6.25 13.47 28.43
C TYR A 173 7.21 12.38 27.92
N SER A 174 8.17 11.93 28.74
CA SER A 174 9.13 10.89 28.31
C SER A 174 8.46 9.57 27.96
N TRP A 175 7.36 9.24 28.64
CA TRP A 175 6.57 8.04 28.39
C TRP A 175 5.91 8.12 27.00
N ILE A 176 5.20 9.21 26.71
CA ILE A 176 4.56 9.36 25.40
C ILE A 176 5.60 9.46 24.28
N LEU A 177 6.75 10.09 24.53
CA LEU A 177 7.81 10.24 23.53
C LEU A 177 8.34 8.88 23.09
N VAL A 178 8.65 7.99 24.04
CA VAL A 178 9.12 6.63 23.72
C VAL A 178 8.04 5.83 23.00
N LEU A 179 6.80 5.88 23.50
CA LEU A 179 5.72 5.12 22.89
C LEU A 179 5.37 5.59 21.48
N ARG A 180 5.40 6.89 21.21
CA ARG A 180 5.23 7.46 19.86
C ARG A 180 6.34 7.00 18.92
N GLY A 181 7.58 6.94 19.40
CA GLY A 181 8.68 6.33 18.64
C GLY A 181 8.41 4.85 18.29
N LEU A 182 7.84 4.08 19.22
CA LEU A 182 7.46 2.69 18.99
C LEU A 182 6.24 2.53 18.08
N VAL A 183 5.29 3.46 18.11
CA VAL A 183 4.19 3.56 17.13
C VAL A 183 4.78 3.80 15.73
N GLY A 184 5.68 4.78 15.59
CA GLY A 184 6.40 5.03 14.34
C GLY A 184 7.19 3.82 13.85
N PHE A 185 7.77 3.05 14.77
CA PHE A 185 8.39 1.78 14.43
C PHE A 185 7.37 0.82 13.78
N GLY A 186 6.15 0.70 14.29
CA GLY A 186 5.10 -0.14 13.68
C GLY A 186 4.59 0.38 12.32
N ILE A 187 4.41 1.71 12.19
CA ILE A 187 3.99 2.40 10.96
C ILE A 187 4.88 2.02 9.76
N GLY A 188 6.20 1.93 9.95
CA GLY A 188 7.12 1.56 8.88
C GLY A 188 6.86 0.18 8.22
N GLY A 189 6.02 -0.68 8.80
CA GLY A 189 5.61 -1.95 8.22
C GLY A 189 4.30 -1.89 7.41
N VAL A 190 3.52 -0.82 7.50
CA VAL A 190 2.23 -0.68 6.80
C VAL A 190 2.36 -0.70 5.27
N PRO A 191 3.40 -0.15 4.61
CA PRO A 191 3.55 -0.23 3.14
C PRO A 191 3.57 -1.65 2.55
N GLN A 192 3.75 -2.67 3.40
CA GLN A 192 3.59 -4.07 3.00
C GLN A 192 2.15 -4.41 2.61
N SER A 193 1.15 -3.66 3.07
CA SER A 193 -0.26 -3.83 2.68
C SER A 193 -0.48 -3.51 1.20
N VAL A 194 0.10 -2.41 0.70
CA VAL A 194 0.06 -2.01 -0.72
C VAL A 194 0.81 -3.04 -1.57
N THR A 195 1.96 -3.50 -1.09
CA THR A 195 2.75 -4.53 -1.78
C THR A 195 1.98 -5.85 -1.89
N LEU A 196 1.41 -6.31 -0.77
CA LEU A 196 0.58 -7.52 -0.73
C LEU A 196 -0.61 -7.39 -1.68
N TYR A 197 -1.33 -6.27 -1.63
CA TYR A 197 -2.46 -6.03 -2.53
C TYR A 197 -2.05 -6.05 -4.01
N ALA A 198 -0.94 -5.38 -4.35
CA ALA A 198 -0.42 -5.31 -5.70
C ALA A 198 -0.02 -6.67 -6.29
N GLU A 199 0.34 -7.64 -5.45
CA GLU A 199 0.66 -9.01 -5.89
C GLU A 199 -0.58 -9.84 -6.26
N PHE A 200 -1.78 -9.43 -5.84
CA PHE A 200 -3.05 -10.09 -6.19
C PHE A 200 -3.83 -9.38 -7.32
N LEU A 201 -3.27 -8.32 -7.89
CA LEU A 201 -3.94 -7.50 -8.89
C LEU A 201 -3.47 -7.84 -10.31
N PRO A 202 -4.40 -7.98 -11.27
CA PRO A 202 -4.05 -8.09 -12.68
C PRO A 202 -3.48 -6.77 -13.19
N MET A 203 -2.59 -6.83 -14.18
CA MET A 203 -1.79 -5.69 -14.63
C MET A 203 -2.65 -4.50 -15.10
N LYS A 204 -3.78 -4.79 -15.76
CA LYS A 204 -4.71 -3.75 -16.27
C LYS A 204 -5.42 -2.97 -15.17
N ALA A 205 -5.73 -3.60 -14.03
CA ALA A 205 -6.45 -2.98 -12.93
C ALA A 205 -5.50 -2.42 -11.86
N ARG A 206 -4.24 -2.85 -11.86
CA ARG A 206 -3.27 -2.57 -10.80
C ARG A 206 -3.11 -1.10 -10.47
N ALA A 207 -2.88 -0.25 -11.46
CA ALA A 207 -2.70 1.19 -11.23
C ALA A 207 -3.94 1.85 -10.62
N LYS A 208 -5.14 1.56 -11.15
CA LYS A 208 -6.40 2.11 -10.62
C LYS A 208 -6.67 1.67 -9.18
N CYS A 209 -6.35 0.42 -8.87
CA CYS A 209 -6.56 -0.14 -7.53
C CYS A 209 -5.58 0.42 -6.50
N ILE A 210 -4.33 0.69 -6.89
CA ILE A 210 -3.36 1.36 -6.01
C ILE A 210 -3.83 2.79 -5.72
N LEU A 211 -4.32 3.53 -6.73
CA LEU A 211 -4.93 4.84 -6.51
C LEU A 211 -6.17 4.77 -5.59
N LEU A 212 -6.96 3.71 -5.70
CA LEU A 212 -8.11 3.50 -4.81
C LEU A 212 -7.69 3.29 -3.35
N ILE A 213 -6.53 2.67 -3.10
CA ILE A 213 -5.99 2.57 -1.73
C ILE A 213 -5.67 3.97 -1.17
N GLU A 214 -5.18 4.90 -1.97
CA GLU A 214 -4.92 6.26 -1.49
C GLU A 214 -6.21 6.99 -1.05
N VAL A 215 -7.38 6.61 -1.57
CA VAL A 215 -8.64 7.14 -1.04
C VAL A 215 -8.86 6.74 0.42
N PHE A 216 -8.39 5.57 0.85
CA PHE A 216 -8.43 5.19 2.28
C PHE A 216 -7.52 6.08 3.14
N TRP A 217 -6.46 6.64 2.57
CA TRP A 217 -5.61 7.62 3.27
C TRP A 217 -6.42 8.89 3.57
N ALA A 218 -7.01 9.49 2.54
CA ALA A 218 -7.85 10.69 2.68
C ALA A 218 -9.06 10.46 3.60
N ILE A 219 -9.68 9.27 3.53
CA ILE A 219 -10.74 8.89 4.48
C ILE A 219 -10.20 8.85 5.91
N GLY A 220 -9.00 8.31 6.13
CA GLY A 220 -8.38 8.23 7.45
C GLY A 220 -8.07 9.62 8.03
N THR A 221 -7.46 10.51 7.25
CA THR A 221 -7.15 11.88 7.68
C THR A 221 -8.42 12.65 8.05
N VAL A 222 -9.43 12.66 7.19
CA VAL A 222 -10.73 13.30 7.47
C VAL A 222 -11.40 12.67 8.70
N PHE A 223 -11.41 11.35 8.80
CA PHE A 223 -12.02 10.66 9.94
C PHE A 223 -11.34 11.02 11.26
N GLU A 224 -10.01 11.16 11.28
CA GLU A 224 -9.27 11.58 12.47
C GLU A 224 -9.62 13.02 12.89
N VAL A 225 -9.71 13.96 11.94
CA VAL A 225 -10.10 15.35 12.24
C VAL A 225 -11.52 15.42 12.78
N VAL A 226 -12.47 14.73 12.13
CA VAL A 226 -13.86 14.66 12.60
C VAL A 226 -13.92 14.05 14.00
N LEU A 227 -13.16 12.98 14.25
CA LEU A 227 -13.09 12.36 15.57
C LEU A 227 -12.53 13.34 16.61
N ALA A 228 -11.50 14.12 16.27
CA ALA A 228 -10.93 15.13 17.16
C ALA A 228 -11.94 16.23 17.53
N VAL A 229 -12.73 16.74 16.58
CA VAL A 229 -13.78 17.75 16.82
C VAL A 229 -14.75 17.31 17.93
N PHE A 230 -15.19 16.05 17.91
CA PHE A 230 -16.15 15.55 18.89
C PHE A 230 -15.52 15.12 20.22
N VAL A 231 -14.30 14.57 20.17
CA VAL A 231 -13.67 13.92 21.33
C VAL A 231 -12.82 14.90 22.13
N MET A 232 -12.11 15.83 21.49
CA MET A 232 -11.18 16.73 22.17
C MET A 232 -11.86 17.64 23.20
N PRO A 233 -13.00 18.30 22.92
CA PRO A 233 -13.64 19.21 23.88
C PRO A 233 -14.21 18.50 25.12
N SER A 234 -14.60 17.23 24.99
CA SER A 234 -15.35 16.50 26.02
C SER A 234 -14.50 15.51 26.81
N LEU A 235 -13.69 14.71 26.11
CA LEU A 235 -12.95 13.57 26.64
C LEU A 235 -11.43 13.79 26.60
N GLY A 236 -10.95 14.69 25.74
CA GLY A 236 -9.54 15.05 25.59
C GLY A 236 -8.70 14.02 24.84
N TRP A 237 -7.40 14.31 24.73
CA TRP A 237 -6.46 13.59 23.86
C TRP A 237 -6.25 12.10 24.19
N ARG A 238 -6.46 11.70 25.46
CA ARG A 238 -6.31 10.30 25.85
C ARG A 238 -7.35 9.42 25.19
N TRP A 239 -8.60 9.90 25.14
CA TRP A 239 -9.68 9.18 24.46
C TRP A 239 -9.56 9.27 22.95
N LEU A 240 -9.04 10.38 22.42
CA LEU A 240 -8.71 10.47 21.00
C LEU A 240 -7.78 9.33 20.59
N LEU A 241 -6.65 9.15 21.29
CA LEU A 241 -5.71 8.05 21.02
C LEU A 241 -6.34 6.64 21.07
N ILE A 242 -7.28 6.40 21.98
CA ILE A 242 -7.96 5.10 22.10
C ILE A 242 -8.94 4.89 20.94
N LEU A 243 -9.70 5.93 20.59
CA LEU A 243 -10.71 5.85 19.53
C LEU A 243 -10.08 5.83 18.14
N SER A 244 -8.94 6.51 17.95
CA SER A 244 -8.18 6.47 16.70
C SER A 244 -7.58 5.09 16.41
N ALA A 245 -7.41 4.24 17.44
CA ALA A 245 -6.96 2.87 17.29
C ALA A 245 -8.05 1.89 16.79
N VAL A 246 -9.29 2.34 16.59
CA VAL A 246 -10.42 1.48 16.17
C VAL A 246 -10.17 0.80 14.80
N PRO A 247 -9.69 1.47 13.75
CA PRO A 247 -9.41 0.80 12.47
C PRO A 247 -8.28 -0.23 12.57
N LEU A 248 -7.26 0.02 13.41
CA LEU A 248 -6.23 -0.99 13.72
C LEU A 248 -6.83 -2.21 14.42
N LEU A 249 -7.76 -2.01 15.36
CA LEU A 249 -8.48 -3.09 16.03
C LEU A 249 -9.33 -3.90 15.04
N LEU A 250 -10.07 -3.22 14.16
CA LEU A 250 -10.86 -3.86 13.10
C LEU A 250 -9.96 -4.67 12.17
N PHE A 251 -8.83 -4.10 11.74
CA PHE A 251 -7.84 -4.84 10.96
C PHE A 251 -7.32 -6.06 11.72
N ALA A 252 -6.94 -5.92 12.99
CA ALA A 252 -6.42 -7.02 13.80
C ALA A 252 -7.40 -8.20 13.90
N VAL A 253 -8.71 -7.92 13.99
CA VAL A 253 -9.76 -8.96 13.97
C VAL A 253 -9.93 -9.56 12.57
N LEU A 254 -9.91 -8.74 11.51
CA LEU A 254 -10.14 -9.21 10.15
C LEU A 254 -8.90 -9.86 9.49
N CYS A 255 -7.69 -9.63 10.02
CA CYS A 255 -6.44 -10.13 9.45
C CYS A 255 -6.30 -11.66 9.49
N PHE A 256 -7.18 -12.37 10.21
CA PHE A 256 -7.24 -13.83 10.16
C PHE A 256 -7.68 -14.34 8.77
N TRP A 257 -8.51 -13.59 8.05
CA TRP A 257 -8.93 -13.93 6.69
C TRP A 257 -7.84 -13.69 5.63
N LEU A 258 -6.91 -12.75 5.90
CA LEU A 258 -5.86 -12.30 5.00
C LEU A 258 -5.03 -13.50 4.49
N PRO A 259 -4.97 -13.78 3.19
CA PRO A 259 -4.11 -14.82 2.65
C PRO A 259 -2.65 -14.34 2.54
N GLU A 260 -1.73 -15.30 2.48
CA GLU A 260 -0.34 -15.01 2.12
C GLU A 260 -0.19 -14.91 0.60
N SER A 261 0.79 -14.14 0.14
CA SER A 261 1.06 -13.99 -1.29
C SER A 261 1.42 -15.33 -1.95
N ALA A 262 0.72 -15.65 -3.04
CA ALA A 262 1.05 -16.81 -3.87
C ALA A 262 2.48 -16.71 -4.43
N ARG A 263 2.96 -15.49 -4.71
CA ARG A 263 4.32 -15.25 -5.18
C ARG A 263 5.35 -15.59 -4.09
N TYR A 264 5.10 -15.16 -2.86
CA TYR A 264 5.95 -15.51 -1.71
C TYR A 264 5.98 -17.02 -1.46
N ASP A 265 4.83 -17.70 -1.52
CA ASP A 265 4.74 -19.14 -1.29
C ASP A 265 5.54 -19.95 -2.35
N VAL A 266 5.44 -19.54 -3.63
CA VAL A 266 6.23 -20.13 -4.73
C VAL A 266 7.74 -19.94 -4.50
N LEU A 267 8.17 -18.72 -4.16
CA LEU A 267 9.59 -18.42 -3.90
C LEU A 267 10.13 -19.05 -2.61
N SER A 268 9.25 -19.40 -1.68
CA SER A 268 9.60 -20.12 -0.45
C SER A 268 9.63 -21.65 -0.63
N GLY A 269 9.38 -22.14 -1.85
CA GLY A 269 9.34 -23.57 -2.16
C GLY A 269 8.01 -24.27 -1.82
N ASN A 270 7.01 -23.53 -1.35
CA ASN A 270 5.71 -24.05 -0.95
C ASN A 270 4.69 -23.99 -2.10
N GLN A 271 4.96 -24.69 -3.21
CA GLN A 271 4.11 -24.63 -4.40
C GLN A 271 2.65 -25.05 -4.14
N GLU A 272 2.43 -26.02 -3.24
CA GLU A 272 1.08 -26.47 -2.88
C GLU A 272 0.24 -25.35 -2.23
N LYS A 273 0.85 -24.53 -1.36
CA LYS A 273 0.18 -23.39 -0.73
C LYS A 273 -0.15 -22.31 -1.74
N ALA A 274 0.76 -22.04 -2.66
CA ALA A 274 0.51 -21.09 -3.74
C ALA A 274 -0.68 -21.51 -4.63
N ILE A 275 -0.74 -22.79 -5.02
CA ILE A 275 -1.86 -23.33 -5.79
C ILE A 275 -3.16 -23.26 -4.99
N ALA A 276 -3.14 -23.58 -3.69
CA ALA A 276 -4.30 -23.46 -2.83
C ALA A 276 -4.81 -22.00 -2.73
N THR A 277 -3.90 -21.03 -2.61
CA THR A 277 -4.22 -19.60 -2.62
C THR A 277 -4.83 -19.19 -3.95
N LEU A 278 -4.21 -19.55 -5.09
CA LEU A 278 -4.76 -19.25 -6.42
C LEU A 278 -6.13 -19.89 -6.65
N LYS A 279 -6.32 -21.14 -6.23
CA LYS A 279 -7.61 -21.83 -6.30
C LYS A 279 -8.68 -21.13 -5.46
N ARG A 280 -8.33 -20.61 -4.28
CA ARG A 280 -9.24 -19.82 -3.46
C ARG A 280 -9.66 -18.54 -4.18
N ILE A 281 -8.73 -17.82 -4.80
CA ILE A 281 -9.03 -16.60 -5.57
C ILE A 281 -9.95 -16.92 -6.75
N ALA A 282 -9.62 -17.96 -7.53
CA ALA A 282 -10.43 -18.42 -8.65
C ALA A 282 -11.86 -18.78 -8.22
N THR A 283 -12.01 -19.49 -7.10
CA THR A 283 -13.32 -19.88 -6.55
C THR A 283 -14.13 -18.67 -6.08
N GLU A 284 -13.51 -17.73 -5.36
CA GLU A 284 -14.19 -16.51 -4.88
C GLU A 284 -14.57 -15.55 -6.02
N ASN A 285 -13.80 -15.54 -7.10
CA ASN A 285 -14.07 -14.73 -8.29
C ASN A 285 -15.00 -15.43 -9.30
N GLY A 286 -15.27 -16.73 -9.14
CA GLY A 286 -16.03 -17.52 -10.11
C GLY A 286 -15.29 -17.71 -11.45
N ALA A 287 -13.96 -17.64 -11.42
CA ALA A 287 -13.09 -17.76 -12.60
C ALA A 287 -12.45 -19.16 -12.68
N PRO A 288 -12.16 -19.66 -13.88
CA PRO A 288 -11.41 -20.91 -14.06
C PRO A 288 -9.96 -20.76 -13.60
N MET A 289 -9.37 -21.85 -13.09
CA MET A 289 -7.92 -21.92 -12.86
C MET A 289 -7.20 -22.20 -14.19
N PRO A 290 -6.06 -21.56 -14.49
CA PRO A 290 -5.24 -21.94 -15.64
C PRO A 290 -4.78 -23.39 -15.54
N LEU A 291 -4.74 -24.07 -16.70
CA LEU A 291 -4.27 -25.45 -16.81
C LEU A 291 -2.73 -25.46 -16.88
N GLY A 292 -2.12 -26.43 -16.21
CA GLY A 292 -0.68 -26.66 -16.28
C GLY A 292 0.02 -26.84 -14.94
N LYS A 293 1.34 -26.96 -14.97
CA LYS A 293 2.18 -26.96 -13.76
C LYS A 293 2.66 -25.56 -13.45
N LEU A 294 2.50 -25.16 -12.20
CA LEU A 294 3.03 -23.89 -11.68
C LEU A 294 4.56 -23.97 -11.66
N ILE A 295 5.22 -23.11 -12.45
CA ILE A 295 6.68 -22.99 -12.47
C ILE A 295 7.10 -21.72 -11.75
N ILE A 296 8.26 -21.81 -11.11
CA ILE A 296 8.96 -20.67 -10.52
C ILE A 296 9.75 -20.00 -11.66
N SER A 297 9.55 -18.69 -11.85
CA SER A 297 10.54 -17.87 -12.54
C SER A 297 11.87 -18.06 -11.82
N ARG A 298 12.88 -18.59 -12.52
CA ARG A 298 14.18 -18.98 -11.95
C ARG A 298 14.96 -17.74 -11.46
N GLN A 299 14.55 -17.18 -10.32
CA GLN A 299 15.36 -16.27 -9.52
C GLN A 299 16.25 -17.12 -8.62
N GLU A 300 17.50 -17.32 -9.04
CA GLU A 300 18.47 -18.17 -8.33
C GLU A 300 18.93 -17.59 -6.99
N ASP A 301 18.67 -16.30 -6.72
CA ASP A 301 19.02 -15.66 -5.45
C ASP A 301 17.92 -14.74 -4.93
N ARG A 302 17.65 -14.82 -3.61
CA ARG A 302 16.90 -13.76 -2.91
C ARG A 302 17.75 -12.49 -2.97
N GLY A 303 17.22 -11.44 -3.60
CA GLY A 303 17.93 -10.17 -3.78
C GLY A 303 18.42 -9.60 -2.46
N LYS A 304 19.66 -9.10 -2.43
CA LYS A 304 20.27 -8.45 -1.27
C LYS A 304 20.06 -6.93 -1.39
N ILE A 305 20.09 -6.22 -0.27
CA ILE A 305 20.00 -4.74 -0.25
C ILE A 305 21.10 -4.11 -1.13
N ARG A 306 22.28 -4.75 -1.21
CA ARG A 306 23.38 -4.29 -2.08
C ARG A 306 23.01 -4.31 -3.56
N ASP A 307 22.10 -5.17 -3.99
CA ASP A 307 21.75 -5.36 -5.40
C ASP A 307 20.95 -4.16 -5.94
N LEU A 308 20.34 -3.36 -5.05
CA LEU A 308 19.71 -2.07 -5.38
C LEU A 308 20.71 -1.07 -5.99
N PHE A 309 21.99 -1.15 -5.61
CA PHE A 309 23.04 -0.24 -6.07
C PHE A 309 23.80 -0.76 -7.30
N THR A 310 23.36 -1.87 -7.88
CA THR A 310 23.91 -2.42 -9.13
C THR A 310 23.69 -1.40 -10.26
N PRO A 311 24.61 -1.27 -11.25
CA PRO A 311 24.51 -0.28 -12.32
C PRO A 311 23.15 -0.24 -13.05
N HIS A 312 22.46 -1.38 -13.12
CA HIS A 312 21.14 -1.53 -13.71
C HIS A 312 20.02 -0.84 -12.89
N PHE A 313 20.08 -0.85 -11.55
CA PHE A 313 19.01 -0.34 -10.67
C PHE A 313 19.35 0.96 -9.95
N ARG A 314 20.64 1.34 -9.84
CA ARG A 314 21.10 2.49 -9.04
C ARG A 314 20.39 3.80 -9.36
N TRP A 315 20.12 4.09 -10.63
CA TRP A 315 19.45 5.32 -11.05
C TRP A 315 17.98 5.30 -10.69
N THR A 316 17.31 4.16 -10.89
CA THR A 316 15.93 3.96 -10.47
C THR A 316 15.78 4.10 -8.97
N THR A 317 16.69 3.51 -8.18
CA THR A 317 16.68 3.63 -6.71
C THR A 317 16.87 5.07 -6.25
N LEU A 318 17.88 5.77 -6.76
CA LEU A 318 18.14 7.18 -6.39
C LEU A 318 16.98 8.10 -6.78
N LEU A 319 16.42 7.92 -7.98
CA LEU A 319 15.29 8.70 -8.45
C LEU A 319 14.04 8.44 -7.58
N LEU A 320 13.75 7.18 -7.27
CA LEU A 320 12.63 6.81 -6.40
C LEU A 320 12.80 7.41 -4.99
N TRP A 321 14.00 7.36 -4.41
CA TRP A 321 14.26 7.98 -3.11
C TRP A 321 14.07 9.50 -3.15
N PHE A 322 14.53 10.15 -4.21
CA PHE A 322 14.33 11.59 -4.37
C PHE A 322 12.84 11.95 -4.51
N ILE A 323 12.09 11.22 -5.33
CA ILE A 323 10.64 11.41 -5.50
C ILE A 323 9.91 11.23 -4.17
N TRP A 324 10.21 10.14 -3.45
CA TRP A 324 9.59 9.88 -2.14
C TRP A 324 9.99 10.91 -1.08
N PHE A 325 11.25 11.38 -1.10
CA PHE A 325 11.70 12.46 -0.23
C PHE A 325 10.92 13.75 -0.51
N CYS A 326 10.82 14.18 -1.77
CA CYS A 326 10.05 15.38 -2.13
C CYS A 326 8.57 15.24 -1.77
N ASN A 327 7.98 14.07 -2.02
CA ASN A 327 6.60 13.79 -1.65
C ASN A 327 6.39 13.88 -0.13
N ALA A 328 7.18 13.14 0.65
CA ALA A 328 7.07 13.12 2.11
C ALA A 328 7.37 14.50 2.72
N PHE A 329 8.39 15.20 2.23
CA PHE A 329 8.75 16.54 2.70
C PHE A 329 7.62 17.54 2.45
N SER A 330 7.01 17.50 1.25
CA SER A 330 5.92 18.42 0.89
C SER A 330 4.65 18.09 1.66
N TYR A 331 4.25 16.81 1.67
CA TYR A 331 3.01 16.36 2.30
C TYR A 331 3.04 16.53 3.82
N TYR A 332 3.97 15.87 4.51
CA TYR A 332 4.04 15.94 5.98
C TYR A 332 4.53 17.30 6.47
N GLY A 333 5.35 18.00 5.68
CA GLY A 333 5.75 19.37 5.97
C GLY A 333 4.52 20.29 6.03
N LEU A 334 3.61 20.21 5.06
CA LEU A 334 2.36 21.00 5.08
C LEU A 334 1.42 20.57 6.20
N VAL A 335 1.18 19.27 6.39
CA VAL A 335 0.25 18.77 7.42
C VAL A 335 0.68 19.18 8.83
N LEU A 336 1.96 19.03 9.17
CA LEU A 336 2.46 19.38 10.50
C LEU A 336 2.65 20.89 10.69
N LEU A 337 3.06 21.61 9.64
CA LEU A 337 3.27 23.05 9.74
C LEU A 337 1.94 23.81 9.81
N THR A 338 0.89 23.34 9.13
CA THR A 338 -0.43 24.00 9.11
C THR A 338 -0.97 24.19 10.53
N THR A 339 -0.95 23.15 11.37
CA THR A 339 -1.42 23.24 12.76
C THR A 339 -0.55 24.16 13.62
N GLU A 340 0.77 24.14 13.43
CA GLU A 340 1.69 25.04 14.14
C GLU A 340 1.53 26.50 13.66
N LEU A 341 1.21 26.72 12.39
CA LEU A 341 1.01 28.05 11.81
C LEU A 341 -0.25 28.71 12.36
N PHE A 342 -1.34 27.96 12.54
CA PHE A 342 -2.56 28.47 13.18
C PHE A 342 -2.27 29.00 14.59
N GLN A 343 -1.39 28.34 15.35
CA GLN A 343 -0.97 28.81 16.67
C GLN A 343 0.05 29.95 16.64
N ALA A 344 0.90 30.01 15.61
CA ALA A 344 1.90 31.07 15.46
C ALA A 344 1.29 32.39 14.96
N GLY A 345 0.15 32.31 14.25
CA GLY A 345 -0.56 33.43 13.65
C GLY A 345 -0.91 34.54 14.64
N ASP A 346 -1.16 34.19 15.90
CA ASP A 346 -1.59 35.16 16.92
C ASP A 346 -0.46 35.83 17.71
N VAL A 347 0.80 35.34 17.67
CA VAL A 347 1.84 35.77 18.65
C VAL A 347 3.22 36.15 18.08
N CYS A 348 3.47 36.06 16.77
CA CYS A 348 4.73 36.59 16.19
C CYS A 348 4.73 38.13 16.08
N GLY A 349 4.87 38.81 17.22
CA GLY A 349 5.10 40.26 17.28
C GLY A 349 6.53 40.61 16.86
N ILE A 350 6.67 41.44 15.82
CA ILE A 350 7.97 42.06 15.48
C ILE A 350 8.30 43.08 16.57
N SER A 351 9.09 42.70 17.58
CA SER A 351 9.59 43.65 18.56
C SER A 351 10.84 44.35 18.02
N SER A 352 10.66 45.54 17.45
CA SER A 352 11.78 46.42 17.12
C SER A 352 12.32 47.07 18.39
N ARG A 353 13.27 46.40 19.06
CA ARG A 353 14.18 47.06 20.02
C ARG A 353 15.61 46.86 19.57
N THR A 354 16.10 47.87 18.83
CA THR A 354 17.52 48.21 18.64
C THR A 354 18.39 47.14 17.98
N LYS A 355 18.57 47.27 16.65
CA LYS A 355 19.66 46.66 15.83
C LYS A 355 19.79 45.13 15.73
N ALA A 356 18.85 44.34 16.24
CA ALA A 356 18.67 42.95 15.82
C ALA A 356 17.17 42.67 15.64
N ILE A 357 16.75 42.24 14.44
CA ILE A 357 15.41 41.70 14.22
C ILE A 357 15.46 40.27 14.77
N GLU A 358 15.13 40.11 16.05
CA GLU A 358 14.98 38.80 16.67
C GLU A 358 13.48 38.53 16.77
N ALA A 359 12.93 37.81 15.79
CA ALA A 359 11.56 37.31 15.85
C ALA A 359 11.49 36.26 16.96
N LYS A 360 11.15 36.67 18.18
CA LYS A 360 10.81 35.75 19.25
C LYS A 360 9.37 35.30 19.05
N CYS A 361 9.17 34.35 18.15
CA CYS A 361 7.94 33.57 18.12
C CYS A 361 8.00 32.61 19.31
N SER A 362 7.38 33.00 20.42
CA SER A 362 7.03 32.04 21.46
C SER A 362 5.78 31.30 20.97
N LEU A 363 5.84 29.98 20.85
CA LEU A 363 4.66 29.16 20.64
C LEU A 363 3.71 29.46 21.82
N ALA A 364 2.60 30.14 21.54
CA ALA A 364 1.61 30.44 22.56
C ALA A 364 0.91 29.14 22.93
N CYS A 365 0.55 28.99 24.20
CA CYS A 365 -0.31 27.89 24.59
C CYS A 365 -1.76 28.27 24.23
N GLU A 366 -2.16 27.92 23.03
CA GLU A 366 -3.54 27.96 22.57
C GLU A 366 -3.97 26.55 22.19
N TYR A 367 -5.20 26.18 22.55
CA TYR A 367 -5.81 24.93 22.08
C TYR A 367 -6.41 25.18 20.71
N LEU A 368 -6.47 24.14 19.86
CA LEU A 368 -7.21 24.24 18.60
C LEU A 368 -8.68 24.58 18.88
N SER A 369 -9.16 25.63 18.23
CA SER A 369 -10.54 26.07 18.25
C SER A 369 -11.40 25.27 17.26
N GLU A 370 -12.72 25.42 17.34
CA GLU A 370 -13.64 24.81 16.35
C GLU A 370 -13.34 25.28 14.93
N GLU A 371 -12.91 26.54 14.75
CA GLU A 371 -12.54 27.09 13.44
C GLU A 371 -11.27 26.40 12.89
N ASP A 372 -10.25 26.18 13.74
CA ASP A 372 -9.02 25.50 13.33
C ASP A 372 -9.27 24.04 12.89
N TYR A 373 -10.18 23.35 13.56
CA TYR A 373 -10.58 22.00 13.15
C TYR A 373 -11.35 22.02 11.82
N MET A 374 -12.17 23.03 11.56
CA MET A 374 -12.88 23.18 10.29
C MET A 374 -11.90 23.50 9.14
N ASP A 375 -10.87 24.30 9.38
CA ASP A 375 -9.81 24.56 8.41
C ASP A 375 -8.96 23.30 8.17
N LEU A 376 -8.68 22.51 9.21
CA LEU A 376 -8.04 21.21 9.08
C LEU A 376 -8.91 20.22 8.29
N LEU A 377 -10.23 20.29 8.44
CA LEU A 377 -11.18 19.49 7.66
C LEU A 377 -11.17 19.90 6.17
N TRP A 378 -11.20 21.19 5.86
CA TRP A 378 -11.14 21.66 4.48
C TRP A 378 -9.83 21.31 3.79
N THR A 379 -8.71 21.44 4.50
CA THR A 379 -7.40 21.06 3.96
C THR A 379 -7.30 19.54 3.74
N THR A 380 -7.85 18.71 4.63
CA THR A 380 -7.88 17.25 4.44
C THR A 380 -8.85 16.79 3.36
N LEU A 381 -9.98 17.49 3.15
CA LEU A 381 -10.87 17.22 2.02
C LEU A 381 -10.19 17.44 0.67
N SER A 382 -9.22 18.35 0.58
CA SER A 382 -8.43 18.54 -0.65
C SER A 382 -7.54 17.34 -1.01
N GLU A 383 -7.39 16.35 -0.12
CA GLU A 383 -6.68 15.10 -0.42
C GLU A 383 -7.47 14.15 -1.32
N PHE A 384 -8.77 14.36 -1.52
CA PHE A 384 -9.57 13.53 -2.42
C PHE A 384 -9.22 13.78 -3.89
N PRO A 385 -8.91 12.73 -4.68
CA PRO A 385 -8.61 12.89 -6.09
C PRO A 385 -9.82 13.47 -6.86
N GLY A 386 -9.69 14.71 -7.34
CA GLY A 386 -10.66 15.35 -8.24
C GLY A 386 -11.62 16.36 -7.61
N GLU A 387 -11.50 16.66 -6.31
CA GLU A 387 -12.19 17.82 -5.70
C GLU A 387 -11.25 19.03 -5.74
N GLU A 388 -11.31 19.80 -6.84
CA GLU A 388 -10.85 21.19 -6.78
C GLU A 388 -11.88 21.98 -5.95
N PRO A 389 -11.50 22.63 -4.84
CA PRO A 389 -12.39 23.52 -4.15
C PRO A 389 -12.70 24.70 -5.08
N VAL A 390 -13.94 24.76 -5.56
CA VAL A 390 -14.45 25.92 -6.31
C VAL A 390 -14.43 27.11 -5.33
N PRO A 391 -13.58 28.12 -5.53
CA PRO A 391 -13.56 29.27 -4.64
C PRO A 391 -14.75 30.15 -5.01
N GLY A 392 -15.76 30.20 -4.16
CA GLY A 392 -16.75 31.28 -4.15
C GLY A 392 -18.21 30.87 -4.35
N GLU A 393 -18.79 30.18 -3.36
CA GLU A 393 -20.22 30.33 -3.04
C GLU A 393 -20.41 30.36 -1.52
N ALA A 394 -19.89 31.41 -0.89
CA ALA A 394 -20.38 31.89 0.40
C ALA A 394 -20.98 33.28 0.16
N GLY A 395 -22.23 33.32 -0.26
CA GLY A 395 -23.08 34.52 -0.17
C GLY A 395 -23.64 34.69 1.25
N PRO A 396 -24.17 35.87 1.60
CA PRO A 396 -25.05 36.66 0.74
C PRO A 396 -24.41 37.83 -0.01
#